data_AF-A0A259CUM0-F1
#
_entry.id   AF-A0A259CUM0-F1
#
_cell.length_a   1.000
_cell.length_b   1.000
_cell.length_c   1.000
_cell.angle_alpha   90.00
_cell.angle_beta   90.00
_cell.angle_gamma   90.00
#
_symmetry.space_group_name_H-M   'P 1'
#
loop_
_entity.id
_entity.type
_entity.pdbx_description
1 polymer ?
#
loop_
_entity_poly.entity_id
_entity_poly.type
_entity_poly.pdbx_seq_one_letter_code
_entity_poly.pdbx_strand_id
1 'polypeptide(L)'
;LEAQEGKMFSPLAFTKTYAMAAAAGLSVTLIPVLMGYFIRGHIPKEEQNPINKALIVLYRPMLQGALRFPKSTLLVGVLVFLSSLWPLMHIGSEFMPPLDEGDLLYMPSALPGLSPAKAQELLQQTDKLIKTVPEVASVFGKAGRAVTATDPAPLEMFETVIQFKPKSAWRAGMTNEKIIAELDKAVKVPGLTNIWIPPIRNRIDMLATGIKSPVGVKVLGDDLAVINQLTTEIEKTVKSVPGVTSAFAERLTGGRYINVDIQRDKAASYGLNIRDVQTIISTAVGGENIGETVEGLARYPINIRYPREIRDSVDRLRQLPIVTNQGQLLVLSDVAKVSITDGPPMLRSENARLAGFVYIDLHNRDLGSAVQEMQAVVAKQVKLPAGYAIEWSGQYEFMERAKQKLMYVVPLTLLIIFVLLYLTFNNMVEASVIMLTLPFALTGGI
;
A
#
# COMPACT_ATOMS: atom_id res chain seq x y z
N LEU A 1 0.72 -4.02 19.93
CA LEU A 1 0.53 -4.15 18.48
C LEU A 1 -0.96 -4.36 18.31
N GLU A 2 -1.69 -3.40 17.77
CA GLU A 2 -3.18 -3.40 17.79
C GLU A 2 -3.78 -3.48 16.39
N ALA A 3 -3.05 -2.97 15.38
CA ALA A 3 -3.51 -2.96 14.00
C ALA A 3 -2.89 -4.11 13.20
N GLN A 4 -2.46 -3.85 11.97
CA GLN A 4 -1.92 -4.86 11.05
C GLN A 4 -0.72 -5.62 11.65
N GLU A 5 0.20 -4.89 12.27
CA GLU A 5 1.38 -5.47 12.91
C GLU A 5 0.99 -6.42 14.07
N GLY A 6 -0.09 -6.12 14.79
CA GLY A 6 -0.59 -6.98 15.86
C GLY A 6 -1.17 -8.27 15.31
N LYS A 7 -2.05 -8.16 14.31
CA LYS A 7 -2.69 -9.33 13.71
C LYS A 7 -1.67 -10.27 13.06
N MET A 8 -0.58 -9.74 12.52
CA MET A 8 0.47 -10.55 11.89
C MET A 8 1.34 -11.29 12.92
N PHE A 9 1.81 -10.59 13.97
CA PHE A 9 2.79 -11.16 14.90
C PHE A 9 2.17 -11.85 16.14
N SER A 10 0.92 -11.56 16.51
CA SER A 10 0.30 -12.16 17.70
C SER A 10 0.16 -13.70 17.59
N PRO A 11 -0.28 -14.29 16.46
CA PRO A 11 -0.33 -15.75 16.34
C PRO A 11 1.05 -16.41 16.49
N LEU A 12 2.10 -15.77 15.96
CA LEU A 12 3.48 -16.23 16.11
C LEU A 12 3.95 -16.16 17.57
N ALA A 13 3.60 -15.09 18.28
CA ALA A 13 3.91 -14.97 19.71
C ALA A 13 3.18 -16.01 20.57
N PHE A 14 1.88 -16.23 20.32
CA PHE A 14 1.09 -17.22 21.06
C PHE A 14 1.58 -18.64 20.82
N THR A 15 1.78 -19.03 19.57
CA THR A 15 2.28 -20.36 19.22
C THR A 15 3.65 -20.64 19.83
N LYS A 16 4.59 -19.69 19.73
CA LYS A 16 5.90 -19.79 20.40
C LYS A 16 5.72 -19.98 21.92
N THR A 17 4.88 -19.16 22.55
CA THR A 17 4.73 -19.17 24.02
C THR A 17 4.09 -20.46 24.50
N TYR A 18 3.02 -20.93 23.87
CA TYR A 18 2.36 -22.19 24.23
C TYR A 18 3.25 -23.40 23.95
N ALA A 19 3.98 -23.41 22.84
CA ALA A 19 4.95 -24.46 22.54
C ALA A 19 6.06 -24.51 23.59
N MET A 20 6.62 -23.36 24.00
CA MET A 20 7.64 -23.30 25.04
C MET A 20 7.11 -23.72 26.41
N ALA A 21 5.88 -23.33 26.77
CA ALA A 21 5.25 -23.74 28.02
C ALA A 21 5.00 -25.26 28.06
N ALA A 22 4.47 -25.83 26.98
CA ALA A 22 4.28 -27.27 26.84
C ALA A 22 5.62 -28.02 26.85
N ALA A 23 6.62 -27.53 26.12
CA ALA A 23 7.96 -28.11 26.09
C ALA A 23 8.63 -28.06 27.47
N ALA A 24 8.48 -26.97 28.23
CA ALA A 24 8.98 -26.87 29.60
C ALA A 24 8.28 -27.88 30.53
N GLY A 25 6.95 -27.98 30.45
CA GLY A 25 6.17 -28.97 31.20
C GLY A 25 6.58 -30.42 30.89
N LEU A 26 6.74 -30.75 29.61
CA LEU A 26 7.21 -32.07 29.16
C LEU A 26 8.66 -32.34 29.57
N SER A 27 9.52 -31.32 29.56
CA SER A 27 10.93 -31.45 29.94
C SER A 27 11.14 -31.79 31.40
N VAL A 28 10.24 -31.32 32.27
CA VAL A 28 10.28 -31.65 33.70
C VAL A 28 9.58 -32.99 34.01
N THR A 29 8.58 -33.38 33.22
CA THR A 29 7.74 -34.56 33.52
C THR A 29 8.11 -35.79 32.71
N LEU A 30 7.95 -35.73 31.38
CA LEU A 30 8.06 -36.86 30.49
C LEU A 30 9.50 -37.16 30.09
N ILE A 31 10.30 -36.13 29.80
CA ILE A 31 11.69 -36.32 29.32
C ILE A 31 12.54 -37.15 30.30
N PRO A 32 12.55 -36.91 31.62
CA PRO A 32 13.33 -37.73 32.55
C PRO A 32 12.92 -39.20 32.56
N VAL A 33 11.61 -39.48 32.46
CA VAL A 33 11.07 -40.85 32.39
C VAL A 33 11.48 -41.55 31.10
N LEU A 34 11.36 -40.86 29.96
CA LEU A 34 11.76 -41.40 28.67
C LEU A 34 13.27 -41.62 28.58
N MET A 35 14.08 -40.69 29.13
CA MET A 35 15.52 -40.87 29.24
C MET A 35 15.86 -42.12 30.06
N GLY A 36 15.23 -42.31 31.23
CA GLY A 36 15.44 -43.52 32.04
C GLY A 36 14.98 -44.81 31.36
N TYR A 37 13.93 -44.75 30.54
CA TYR A 37 13.41 -45.93 29.84
C TYR A 37 14.23 -46.30 28.60
N PHE A 38 14.61 -45.32 27.77
CA PHE A 38 15.27 -45.55 26.49
C PHE A 38 16.80 -45.49 26.53
N ILE A 39 17.38 -44.65 27.40
CA ILE A 39 18.84 -44.55 27.54
C ILE A 39 19.31 -45.66 28.49
N ARG A 40 19.42 -46.88 27.94
CA ARG A 40 19.94 -48.06 28.63
C ARG A 40 21.30 -48.46 28.05
N GLY A 41 22.24 -48.81 28.93
CA GLY A 41 23.60 -49.23 28.56
C GLY A 41 24.68 -48.37 29.21
N HIS A 42 25.95 -48.68 28.91
CA HIS A 42 27.09 -47.88 29.36
C HIS A 42 27.17 -46.60 28.52
N ILE A 43 26.93 -45.44 29.13
CA ILE A 43 27.15 -44.15 28.46
C ILE A 43 28.67 -43.94 28.36
N PRO A 44 29.26 -43.95 27.15
CA PRO A 44 30.70 -43.74 26.99
C PRO A 44 31.05 -42.33 27.47
N LYS A 45 32.21 -42.19 28.12
CA LYS A 45 32.67 -40.89 28.60
C LYS A 45 32.86 -39.94 27.41
N GLU A 46 32.53 -38.67 27.59
CA GLU A 46 32.59 -37.66 26.52
C GLU A 46 33.95 -37.60 25.81
N GLU A 47 35.02 -37.89 26.55
CA GLU A 47 36.42 -37.90 26.10
C GLU A 47 36.78 -39.06 25.15
N GLN A 48 35.92 -40.09 25.08
CA GLN A 48 36.10 -41.24 24.20
C GLN A 48 35.64 -40.95 22.78
N ASN A 49 34.77 -39.95 22.59
CA ASN A 49 34.36 -39.52 21.26
C ASN A 49 35.45 -38.60 20.66
N PRO A 50 36.05 -38.95 19.51
CA PRO A 50 37.12 -38.17 18.90
C PRO A 50 36.70 -36.74 18.54
N ILE A 51 35.42 -36.52 18.19
CA ILE A 51 34.88 -35.20 17.86
C ILE A 51 34.80 -34.32 19.12
N ASN A 52 34.23 -34.85 20.20
CA ASN A 52 34.16 -34.13 21.48
C ASN A 52 35.56 -33.81 22.00
N LYS A 53 36.48 -34.77 21.90
CA LYS A 53 37.87 -34.57 22.30
C LYS A 53 38.53 -33.45 21.49
N ALA A 54 38.34 -33.41 20.17
CA ALA A 54 38.86 -32.34 19.33
C ALA A 54 38.28 -30.96 19.69
N LEU A 55 36.96 -30.87 19.90
CA LEU A 55 36.29 -29.63 20.31
C LEU A 55 36.78 -29.15 21.68
N ILE A 56 36.95 -30.05 22.64
CA ILE A 56 37.48 -29.73 23.98
C ILE A 56 38.94 -29.26 23.88
N VAL A 57 39.77 -29.94 23.09
CA VAL A 57 41.18 -29.55 22.87
C VAL A 57 41.27 -28.17 22.19
N LEU A 58 40.34 -27.81 21.31
CA LEU A 58 40.28 -26.50 20.68
C LEU A 58 39.75 -25.41 21.62
N TYR A 59 38.73 -25.71 22.43
CA TYR A 59 38.10 -24.76 23.34
C TYR A 59 38.99 -24.43 24.56
N ARG A 60 39.67 -25.44 25.13
CA ARG A 60 40.54 -25.28 26.32
C ARG A 60 41.57 -24.15 26.21
N PRO A 61 42.38 -24.02 25.14
CA PRO A 61 43.35 -22.94 25.02
C PRO A 61 42.68 -21.56 24.89
N MET A 62 41.53 -21.48 24.21
CA MET A 62 40.77 -20.21 24.10
C MET A 62 40.23 -19.77 25.46
N LEU A 63 39.68 -20.70 26.24
CA LEU A 63 39.22 -20.43 27.60
C LEU A 63 40.37 -20.03 28.53
N GLN A 64 41.50 -20.77 28.49
CA GLN A 64 42.67 -20.44 29.30
C GLN A 64 43.26 -19.07 28.93
N GLY A 65 43.27 -18.72 27.64
CA GLY A 65 43.63 -17.38 27.17
C GLY A 65 42.69 -16.29 27.71
N ALA A 66 41.39 -16.53 27.64
CA ALA A 66 40.37 -15.60 28.15
C ALA A 66 40.48 -15.36 29.66
N LEU A 67 40.75 -16.42 30.44
CA LEU A 67 40.94 -16.37 31.89
C LEU A 67 42.29 -15.76 32.32
N ARG A 68 43.33 -15.85 31.48
CA ARG A 68 44.65 -15.27 31.77
C ARG A 68 44.65 -13.74 31.67
N PHE A 69 43.83 -13.18 30.77
CA PHE A 69 43.72 -11.74 30.55
C PHE A 69 42.26 -11.26 30.56
N PRO A 70 41.53 -11.38 31.69
CA PRO A 70 40.09 -11.15 31.74
C PRO A 70 39.69 -9.73 31.34
N LYS A 71 40.49 -8.72 31.72
CA LYS A 71 40.26 -7.32 31.34
C LYS A 71 40.43 -7.09 29.84
N SER A 72 41.42 -7.74 29.22
CA SER A 72 41.65 -7.65 27.77
C SER A 72 40.55 -8.36 27.00
N THR A 73 40.07 -9.51 27.48
CA THR A 73 38.93 -10.23 26.88
C THR A 73 37.67 -9.38 26.88
N LEU A 74 37.36 -8.70 27.99
CA LEU A 74 36.23 -7.77 28.08
C LEU A 74 36.40 -6.59 27.13
N LEU A 75 37.61 -6.02 27.04
CA LEU A 75 37.90 -4.92 26.11
C LEU A 75 37.66 -5.35 24.65
N VAL A 76 38.14 -6.53 24.25
CA VAL A 76 37.90 -7.09 22.92
C VAL A 76 36.41 -7.26 22.67
N GLY A 77 35.66 -7.78 23.65
CA GLY A 77 34.21 -7.86 23.56
C GLY A 77 33.56 -6.49 23.31
N VAL A 78 33.92 -5.47 24.11
CA VAL A 78 33.39 -4.11 23.92
C VAL A 78 33.75 -3.55 22.55
N LEU A 79 34.95 -3.81 22.04
CA LEU A 79 35.35 -3.40 20.69
C LEU A 79 34.51 -4.09 19.61
N VAL A 80 34.24 -5.39 19.75
CA VAL A 80 33.32 -6.12 18.86
C VAL A 80 31.92 -5.51 18.93
N PHE A 81 31.43 -5.18 20.13
CA PHE A 81 30.15 -4.51 20.29
C PHE A 81 30.12 -3.13 19.60
N LEU A 82 31.14 -2.31 19.80
CA LEU A 82 31.23 -1.01 19.15
C LEU A 82 31.38 -1.13 17.62
N SER A 83 31.98 -2.22 17.12
CA SER A 83 32.08 -2.47 15.68
C SER A 83 30.71 -2.67 15.02
N SER A 84 29.71 -3.16 15.76
CA SER A 84 28.34 -3.31 15.22
C SER A 84 27.62 -1.98 15.02
N LEU A 85 28.14 -0.86 15.56
CA LEU A 85 27.60 0.47 15.27
C LEU A 85 27.78 0.83 13.80
N TRP A 86 28.85 0.33 13.14
CA TRP A 86 29.09 0.63 11.74
C TRP A 86 28.04 0.00 10.81
N PRO A 87 27.74 -1.32 10.84
CA PRO A 87 26.64 -1.88 10.07
C PRO A 87 25.29 -1.26 10.45
N LEU A 88 25.04 -0.99 11.73
CA LEU A 88 23.78 -0.38 12.20
C LEU A 88 23.49 0.97 11.54
N MET A 89 24.51 1.77 11.24
CA MET A 89 24.36 3.05 10.54
C MET A 89 24.07 2.89 9.03
N HIS A 90 24.29 1.71 8.45
CA HIS A 90 24.09 1.43 7.03
C HIS A 90 22.83 0.57 6.76
N ILE A 91 22.19 0.04 7.80
CA ILE A 91 20.95 -0.74 7.68
C ILE A 91 19.78 0.21 7.44
N GLY A 92 19.06 -0.04 6.35
CA GLY A 92 17.82 0.67 6.02
C GLY A 92 16.65 0.29 6.94
N SER A 93 15.57 1.06 6.85
CA SER A 93 14.35 0.78 7.61
C SER A 93 13.16 0.55 6.69
N GLU A 94 12.46 -0.55 6.92
CA GLU A 94 11.22 -0.93 6.23
C GLU A 94 10.20 -1.46 7.25
N PHE A 95 8.91 -1.34 6.93
CA PHE A 95 7.86 -1.89 7.78
C PHE A 95 7.88 -3.42 7.81
N MET A 96 8.01 -4.03 6.64
CA MET A 96 8.09 -5.48 6.46
C MET A 96 8.76 -5.79 5.12
N PRO A 97 9.49 -6.91 5.01
CA PRO A 97 10.02 -7.36 3.72
C PRO A 97 8.90 -7.54 2.69
N PRO A 98 9.18 -7.31 1.40
CA PRO A 98 8.20 -7.57 0.35
C PRO A 98 7.84 -9.06 0.34
N LEU A 99 6.54 -9.35 0.45
CA LEU A 99 6.03 -10.71 0.34
C LEU A 99 5.91 -11.09 -1.15
N ASP A 100 6.48 -12.23 -1.50
CA ASP A 100 6.29 -12.84 -2.81
C ASP A 100 4.98 -13.63 -2.82
N GLU A 101 3.96 -13.09 -3.48
CA GLU A 101 2.63 -13.69 -3.58
C GLU A 101 2.48 -14.63 -4.78
N GLY A 102 3.48 -14.71 -5.67
CA GLY A 102 3.42 -15.48 -6.91
C GLY A 102 2.63 -14.81 -8.06
N ASP A 103 1.76 -13.86 -7.74
CA ASP A 103 1.00 -13.03 -8.68
C ASP A 103 1.38 -11.54 -8.51
N LEU A 104 1.10 -10.73 -9.53
CA LEU A 104 1.39 -9.30 -9.54
C LEU A 104 0.15 -8.52 -9.98
N LEU A 105 -0.06 -7.34 -9.39
CA LEU A 105 -1.10 -6.40 -9.77
C LEU A 105 -0.47 -5.19 -10.47
N TYR A 106 -0.97 -4.87 -11.67
CA TYR A 106 -0.63 -3.65 -12.40
C TYR A 106 -1.76 -2.63 -12.22
N MET A 107 -1.45 -1.49 -11.61
CA MET A 107 -2.42 -0.44 -11.26
C MET A 107 -2.05 0.95 -11.78
N PRO A 108 -1.98 1.15 -13.10
CA PRO A 108 -1.67 2.46 -13.63
C PRO A 108 -2.78 3.45 -13.33
N SER A 109 -2.40 4.73 -13.25
CA SER A 109 -3.34 5.84 -13.19
C SER A 109 -3.25 6.70 -14.45
N ALA A 110 -4.40 6.93 -15.08
CA ALA A 110 -4.57 7.91 -16.15
C ALA A 110 -4.94 9.28 -15.59
N LEU A 111 -4.85 10.31 -16.44
CA LEU A 111 -5.44 11.62 -16.12
C LEU A 111 -6.98 11.56 -16.20
N PRO A 112 -7.69 12.39 -15.41
CA PRO A 112 -9.15 12.45 -15.46
C PRO A 112 -9.70 12.85 -16.83
N GLY A 113 -10.95 12.45 -17.10
CA GLY A 113 -11.66 12.76 -18.34
C GLY A 113 -11.51 11.70 -19.44
N LEU A 114 -10.95 10.54 -19.11
CA LEU A 114 -10.86 9.40 -20.02
C LEU A 114 -12.25 8.82 -20.32
N SER A 115 -12.58 8.64 -21.61
CA SER A 115 -13.86 8.03 -21.99
C SER A 115 -13.82 6.50 -21.78
N PRO A 116 -14.96 5.84 -21.52
CA PRO A 116 -15.02 4.38 -21.36
C PRO A 116 -14.43 3.62 -22.56
N ALA A 117 -14.69 4.10 -23.78
CA ALA A 117 -14.18 3.49 -25.01
C ALA A 117 -12.65 3.59 -25.09
N LYS A 118 -12.07 4.75 -24.72
CA LYS A 118 -10.61 4.90 -24.70
C LYS A 118 -9.98 4.11 -23.55
N ALA A 119 -10.63 4.03 -22.40
CA ALA A 119 -10.19 3.19 -21.29
C ALA A 119 -10.10 1.71 -21.71
N GLN A 120 -11.11 1.19 -22.42
CA GLN A 120 -11.08 -0.16 -22.96
C GLN A 120 -9.93 -0.39 -23.96
N GLU A 121 -9.68 0.57 -24.86
CA GLU A 121 -8.57 0.51 -25.81
C GLU A 121 -7.21 0.46 -25.08
N LEU A 122 -7.01 1.35 -24.11
CA LEU A 122 -5.77 1.41 -23.33
C LEU A 122 -5.57 0.13 -22.49
N LEU A 123 -6.62 -0.37 -21.84
CA LEU A 123 -6.58 -1.62 -21.08
C LEU A 123 -6.16 -2.79 -21.97
N GLN A 124 -6.77 -2.93 -23.14
CA GLN A 124 -6.40 -3.99 -24.06
C GLN A 124 -4.96 -3.84 -24.58
N GLN A 125 -4.51 -2.61 -24.82
CA GLN A 125 -3.14 -2.33 -25.23
C GLN A 125 -2.13 -2.72 -24.14
N THR A 126 -2.38 -2.33 -22.88
CA THR A 126 -1.51 -2.70 -21.75
C THR A 126 -1.50 -4.20 -21.53
N ASP A 127 -2.65 -4.86 -21.61
CA ASP A 127 -2.75 -6.31 -21.41
C ASP A 127 -1.94 -7.10 -22.45
N LYS A 128 -2.01 -6.67 -23.72
CA LYS A 128 -1.20 -7.25 -24.81
C LYS A 128 0.29 -7.07 -24.55
N LEU A 129 0.71 -5.88 -24.11
CA LEU A 129 2.11 -5.60 -23.79
C LEU A 129 2.60 -6.45 -22.61
N ILE A 130 1.82 -6.56 -21.54
CA ILE A 130 2.11 -7.44 -20.40
C ILE A 130 2.28 -8.89 -20.88
N LYS A 131 1.37 -9.34 -21.74
CA LYS A 131 1.37 -10.72 -22.24
C LYS A 131 2.57 -11.05 -23.15
N THR A 132 3.32 -10.06 -23.62
CA THR A 132 4.58 -10.29 -24.36
C THR A 132 5.70 -10.85 -23.50
N VAL A 133 5.65 -10.66 -22.18
CA VAL A 133 6.68 -11.17 -21.26
C VAL A 133 6.53 -12.69 -21.07
N PRO A 134 7.58 -13.51 -21.34
CA PRO A 134 7.46 -14.97 -21.36
C PRO A 134 6.99 -15.61 -20.05
N GLU A 135 7.31 -15.02 -18.90
CA GLU A 135 6.95 -15.52 -17.58
C GLU A 135 5.45 -15.36 -17.28
N VAL A 136 4.73 -14.53 -18.02
CA VAL A 136 3.30 -14.26 -17.77
C VAL A 136 2.42 -15.39 -18.32
N ALA A 137 1.68 -16.05 -17.41
CA ALA A 137 0.72 -17.10 -17.74
C ALA A 137 -0.64 -16.52 -18.17
N SER A 138 -1.21 -15.61 -17.39
CA SER A 138 -2.49 -14.97 -17.69
C SER A 138 -2.46 -13.48 -17.35
N VAL A 139 -3.33 -12.72 -18.02
CA VAL A 139 -3.52 -11.27 -17.80
C VAL A 139 -5.01 -11.02 -17.75
N PHE A 140 -5.50 -10.51 -16.62
CA PHE A 140 -6.90 -10.20 -16.42
C PHE A 140 -7.05 -8.71 -16.09
N GLY A 141 -7.22 -7.91 -17.14
CA GLY A 141 -7.42 -6.47 -17.04
C GLY A 141 -8.83 -6.08 -16.62
N LYS A 142 -8.93 -5.12 -15.71
CA LYS A 142 -10.16 -4.43 -15.31
C LYS A 142 -9.94 -2.92 -15.39
N ALA A 143 -10.86 -2.20 -16.04
CA ALA A 143 -10.95 -0.75 -15.95
C ALA A 143 -12.24 -0.36 -15.22
N GLY A 144 -12.16 0.58 -14.28
CA GLY A 144 -13.29 0.87 -13.40
C GLY A 144 -13.57 -0.25 -12.40
N ARG A 145 -14.85 -0.43 -12.07
CA ARG A 145 -15.29 -1.28 -10.96
C ARG A 145 -16.07 -2.51 -11.39
N ALA A 146 -15.97 -3.56 -10.58
CA ALA A 146 -16.93 -4.66 -10.55
C ALA A 146 -18.25 -4.22 -9.88
N VAL A 147 -19.31 -5.02 -10.05
CA VAL A 147 -20.62 -4.79 -9.42
C VAL A 147 -20.57 -5.20 -7.95
N THR A 148 -19.85 -4.43 -7.14
CA THR A 148 -19.71 -4.63 -5.70
C THR A 148 -19.34 -3.31 -5.01
N ALA A 149 -19.83 -3.11 -3.79
CA ALA A 149 -19.49 -1.93 -2.98
C ALA A 149 -18.02 -1.90 -2.55
N THR A 150 -17.32 -3.03 -2.63
CA THR A 150 -15.90 -3.15 -2.28
C THR A 150 -14.95 -2.59 -3.33
N ASP A 151 -15.48 -2.20 -4.51
CA ASP A 151 -14.69 -1.73 -5.64
C ASP A 151 -15.17 -0.33 -6.08
N PRO A 152 -14.61 0.75 -5.52
CA PRO A 152 -14.96 2.12 -5.87
C PRO A 152 -14.11 2.65 -7.04
N ALA A 153 -13.45 1.78 -7.82
CA ALA A 153 -12.52 2.20 -8.86
C ALA A 153 -13.21 3.02 -9.97
N PRO A 154 -12.71 4.22 -10.29
CA PRO A 154 -13.20 4.99 -11.42
C PRO A 154 -12.62 4.46 -12.74
N LEU A 155 -13.20 4.86 -13.88
CA LEU A 155 -12.83 4.30 -15.20
C LEU A 155 -11.41 4.64 -15.64
N GLU A 156 -10.83 5.72 -15.14
CA GLU A 156 -9.44 6.13 -15.36
C GLU A 156 -8.42 5.33 -14.53
N MET A 157 -8.88 4.46 -13.62
CA MET A 157 -8.05 3.54 -12.86
C MET A 157 -8.18 2.12 -13.40
N PHE A 158 -7.05 1.53 -13.75
CA PHE A 158 -6.99 0.14 -14.19
C PHE A 158 -6.43 -0.73 -13.08
N GLU A 159 -6.89 -1.97 -13.03
CA GLU A 159 -6.36 -3.02 -12.18
C GLU A 159 -6.23 -4.27 -13.03
N THR A 160 -5.00 -4.67 -13.32
CA THR A 160 -4.73 -5.87 -14.11
C THR A 160 -4.05 -6.90 -13.24
N VAL A 161 -4.71 -8.03 -13.04
CA VAL A 161 -4.13 -9.18 -12.32
C VAL A 161 -3.29 -9.98 -13.29
N ILE A 162 -2.01 -10.15 -12.95
CA ILE A 162 -1.01 -10.83 -13.75
C ILE A 162 -0.61 -12.09 -12.98
N GLN A 163 -0.86 -13.25 -13.58
CA GLN A 163 -0.40 -14.51 -13.01
C GLN A 163 0.84 -14.98 -13.74
N PHE A 164 1.86 -15.36 -12.99
CA PHE A 164 3.09 -15.90 -13.56
C PHE A 164 2.98 -17.41 -13.78
N LYS A 165 3.78 -17.91 -14.72
CA LYS A 165 4.03 -19.36 -14.87
C LYS A 165 4.72 -19.88 -13.61
N PRO A 166 4.68 -21.21 -13.35
CA PRO A 166 5.50 -21.81 -12.32
C PRO A 166 6.98 -21.41 -12.48
N LYS A 167 7.68 -21.16 -11.38
CA LYS A 167 9.09 -20.70 -11.37
C LYS A 167 10.03 -21.60 -12.17
N SER A 168 9.73 -22.89 -12.29
CA SER A 168 10.48 -23.86 -13.09
C SER A 168 10.44 -23.60 -14.60
N ALA A 169 9.44 -22.86 -15.09
CA ALA A 169 9.27 -22.50 -16.49
C ALA A 169 9.81 -21.10 -16.84
N TRP A 170 10.44 -20.41 -15.87
CA TRP A 170 11.03 -19.09 -16.10
C TRP A 170 12.35 -19.22 -16.85
N ARG A 171 12.74 -18.15 -17.56
CA ARG A 171 14.07 -18.07 -18.16
C ARG A 171 15.14 -18.16 -17.05
N ALA A 172 16.30 -18.70 -17.41
CA ALA A 172 17.40 -18.89 -16.45
C ALA A 172 17.84 -17.55 -15.82
N GLY A 173 17.95 -17.52 -14.49
CA GLY A 173 18.39 -16.34 -13.74
C GLY A 173 17.35 -15.23 -13.58
N MET A 174 16.08 -15.48 -13.92
CA MET A 174 14.98 -14.54 -13.67
C MET A 174 14.61 -14.49 -12.18
N THR A 175 14.33 -13.27 -11.71
CA THR A 175 13.79 -12.98 -10.38
C THR A 175 12.56 -12.10 -10.54
N ASN A 176 11.71 -12.00 -9.51
CA ASN A 176 10.55 -11.12 -9.53
C ASN A 176 10.94 -9.68 -9.88
N GLU A 177 12.03 -9.15 -9.32
CA GLU A 177 12.51 -7.80 -9.60
C GLU A 177 12.86 -7.62 -11.08
N LYS A 178 13.54 -8.60 -11.68
CA LYS A 178 13.88 -8.57 -13.12
C LYS A 178 12.64 -8.64 -14.00
N ILE A 179 11.65 -9.45 -13.63
CA ILE A 179 10.37 -9.55 -14.35
C ILE A 179 9.63 -8.21 -14.27
N ILE A 180 9.55 -7.60 -13.09
CA ILE A 180 8.92 -6.28 -12.89
C ILE A 180 9.64 -5.21 -13.71
N ALA A 181 10.97 -5.19 -13.71
CA ALA A 181 11.75 -4.25 -14.51
C ALA A 181 11.54 -4.45 -16.03
N GLU A 182 11.39 -5.70 -16.49
CA GLU A 182 11.09 -6.00 -17.90
C GLU A 182 9.65 -5.59 -18.26
N LEU A 183 8.69 -5.84 -17.39
CA LEU A 183 7.30 -5.40 -17.52
C LEU A 183 7.22 -3.86 -17.59
N ASP A 184 7.88 -3.15 -16.68
CA ASP A 184 7.89 -1.69 -16.67
C ASP A 184 8.54 -1.10 -17.94
N LYS A 185 9.56 -1.79 -18.46
CA LYS A 185 10.19 -1.40 -19.72
C LYS A 185 9.29 -1.66 -20.93
N ALA A 186 8.55 -2.77 -20.95
CA ALA A 186 7.70 -3.19 -22.05
C ALA A 186 6.37 -2.41 -22.10
N VAL A 187 5.77 -2.15 -20.94
CA VAL A 187 4.45 -1.54 -20.81
C VAL A 187 4.60 -0.02 -20.70
N LYS A 188 4.86 0.64 -21.82
CA LYS A 188 4.97 2.11 -21.88
C LYS A 188 3.88 2.69 -22.74
N VAL A 189 2.85 3.22 -22.10
CA VAL A 189 1.72 3.85 -22.75
C VAL A 189 1.66 5.33 -22.34
N PRO A 190 1.72 6.28 -23.29
CA PRO A 190 1.65 7.70 -22.97
C PRO A 190 0.39 8.05 -22.17
N GLY A 191 0.57 8.81 -21.09
CA GLY A 191 -0.53 9.23 -20.21
C GLY A 191 -0.92 8.24 -19.12
N LEU A 192 -0.27 7.06 -19.06
CA LEU A 192 -0.39 6.12 -17.94
C LEU A 192 0.89 6.13 -17.10
N THR A 193 0.76 6.28 -15.78
CA THR A 193 1.87 6.09 -14.85
C THR A 193 1.81 4.68 -14.28
N ASN A 194 2.82 3.86 -14.53
CA ASN A 194 2.87 2.47 -14.09
C ASN A 194 3.08 2.34 -12.58
N ILE A 195 2.41 1.35 -11.99
CA ILE A 195 2.58 0.93 -10.59
C ILE A 195 2.44 -0.60 -10.56
N TRP A 196 3.40 -1.29 -9.94
CA TRP A 196 3.49 -2.76 -9.88
C TRP A 196 3.55 -3.22 -8.43
N ILE A 197 2.50 -3.90 -7.93
CA ILE A 197 2.39 -4.22 -6.51
C ILE A 197 1.77 -5.61 -6.32
N PRO A 198 2.19 -6.41 -5.32
CA PRO A 198 1.52 -7.67 -4.99
C PRO A 198 0.03 -7.45 -4.59
N PRO A 199 -0.91 -8.30 -5.06
CA PRO A 199 -2.35 -8.09 -4.86
C PRO A 199 -2.81 -8.00 -3.40
N ILE A 200 -2.43 -8.95 -2.53
CA ILE A 200 -2.86 -9.01 -1.13
C ILE A 200 -2.28 -7.82 -0.36
N ARG A 201 -0.99 -7.54 -0.53
CA ARG A 201 -0.35 -6.35 0.03
C ARG A 201 -1.08 -5.07 -0.37
N ASN A 202 -1.34 -4.87 -1.66
CA ASN A 202 -2.02 -3.68 -2.15
C ASN A 202 -3.41 -3.51 -1.49
N ARG A 203 -4.19 -4.59 -1.38
CA ARG A 203 -5.52 -4.52 -0.74
C ARG A 203 -5.44 -4.22 0.74
N ILE A 204 -4.45 -4.76 1.46
CA ILE A 204 -4.22 -4.45 2.87
C ILE A 204 -3.81 -2.98 3.03
N ASP A 205 -2.85 -2.49 2.24
CA ASP A 205 -2.35 -1.12 2.32
C ASP A 205 -3.46 -0.10 2.01
N MET A 206 -4.27 -0.35 0.96
CA MET A 206 -5.44 0.48 0.62
C MET A 206 -6.53 0.43 1.69
N LEU A 207 -6.82 -0.73 2.27
CA LEU A 207 -7.83 -0.84 3.34
C LEU A 207 -7.37 -0.11 4.61
N ALA A 208 -6.07 -0.15 4.89
CA ALA A 208 -5.54 0.34 6.16
C ALA A 208 -5.23 1.84 6.12
N THR A 209 -4.80 2.39 4.97
CA THR A 209 -4.37 3.79 4.84
C THR A 209 -5.06 4.57 3.72
N GLY A 210 -5.73 3.88 2.79
CA GLY A 210 -6.27 4.46 1.56
C GLY A 210 -5.23 4.69 0.46
N ILE A 211 -3.94 4.46 0.74
CA ILE A 211 -2.83 4.65 -0.19
C ILE A 211 -2.48 3.31 -0.83
N LYS A 212 -2.35 3.30 -2.17
CA LYS A 212 -1.98 2.11 -2.93
C LYS A 212 -0.47 1.91 -3.07
N SER A 213 0.35 2.94 -2.87
CA SER A 213 1.81 2.88 -2.95
C SER A 213 2.46 2.73 -1.56
N PRO A 214 3.73 2.27 -1.46
CA PRO A 214 4.41 2.13 -0.17
C PRO A 214 4.47 3.43 0.65
N VAL A 215 4.64 4.56 -0.04
CA VAL A 215 4.57 5.90 0.55
C VAL A 215 3.43 6.67 -0.09
N GLY A 216 2.64 7.35 0.74
CA GLY A 216 1.64 8.31 0.28
C GLY A 216 1.76 9.62 1.04
N VAL A 217 1.48 10.73 0.35
CA VAL A 217 1.32 12.04 0.98
C VAL A 217 -0.13 12.46 0.84
N LYS A 218 -0.77 12.76 1.96
CA LYS A 218 -2.14 13.26 2.04
C LYS A 218 -2.10 14.76 2.30
N VAL A 219 -2.77 15.54 1.47
CA VAL A 219 -2.93 16.99 1.63
C VAL A 219 -4.38 17.26 1.97
N LEU A 220 -4.62 17.75 3.19
CA LEU A 220 -5.96 18.03 3.70
C LEU A 220 -6.23 19.53 3.70
N GLY A 221 -7.41 19.95 3.24
CA GLY A 221 -7.79 21.36 3.12
C GLY A 221 -9.27 21.57 2.84
N ASP A 222 -9.64 22.82 2.57
CA ASP A 222 -11.01 23.26 2.27
C ASP A 222 -11.22 23.62 0.79
N ASP A 223 -10.17 24.02 0.06
CA ASP A 223 -10.23 24.39 -1.36
C ASP A 223 -9.45 23.39 -2.24
N LEU A 224 -10.15 22.74 -3.18
CA LEU A 224 -9.58 21.79 -4.14
C LEU A 224 -8.51 22.40 -5.03
N ALA A 225 -8.61 23.68 -5.40
CA ALA A 225 -7.62 24.34 -6.23
C ALA A 225 -6.28 24.47 -5.49
N VAL A 226 -6.32 24.84 -4.21
CA VAL A 226 -5.14 24.94 -3.34
C VAL A 226 -4.56 23.55 -3.06
N ILE A 227 -5.40 22.55 -2.76
CA ILE A 227 -4.95 21.16 -2.58
C ILE A 227 -4.28 20.65 -3.88
N ASN A 228 -4.86 20.90 -5.05
CA ASN A 228 -4.28 20.50 -6.34
C ASN A 228 -2.94 21.17 -6.61
N GLN A 229 -2.79 22.45 -6.25
CA GLN A 229 -1.51 23.16 -6.35
C GLN A 229 -0.47 22.51 -5.44
N LEU A 230 -0.78 22.31 -4.16
CA LEU A 230 0.13 21.74 -3.16
C LEU A 230 0.56 20.32 -3.54
N THR A 231 -0.38 19.46 -3.91
CA THR A 231 -0.10 18.07 -4.33
C THR A 231 0.78 18.03 -5.58
N THR A 232 0.56 18.92 -6.56
CA THR A 232 1.40 19.03 -7.76
C THR A 232 2.81 19.55 -7.44
N GLU A 233 2.92 20.47 -6.48
CA GLU A 233 4.22 20.95 -6.00
C GLU A 233 4.98 19.85 -5.26
N ILE A 234 4.31 19.12 -4.37
CA ILE A 234 4.88 17.94 -3.68
C ILE A 234 5.31 16.88 -4.69
N GLU A 235 4.49 16.57 -5.71
CA GLU A 235 4.84 15.63 -6.78
C GLU A 235 6.17 16.02 -7.46
N LYS A 236 6.34 17.30 -7.83
CA LYS A 236 7.57 17.79 -8.47
C LYS A 236 8.78 17.74 -7.53
N THR A 237 8.57 18.14 -6.28
CA THR A 237 9.62 18.19 -5.26
C THR A 237 10.13 16.79 -4.94
N VAL A 238 9.22 15.84 -4.70
CA VAL A 238 9.55 14.46 -4.34
C VAL A 238 10.22 13.71 -5.50
N LYS A 239 9.87 13.99 -6.77
CA LYS A 239 10.55 13.40 -7.93
C LYS A 239 12.06 13.64 -7.97
N SER A 240 12.55 14.70 -7.31
CA SER A 240 13.98 15.00 -7.26
C SER A 240 14.75 14.17 -6.23
N VAL A 241 14.06 13.48 -5.33
CA VAL A 241 14.67 12.71 -4.25
C VAL A 241 15.19 11.37 -4.81
N PRO A 242 16.46 11.00 -4.54
CA PRO A 242 17.00 9.73 -5.03
C PRO A 242 16.17 8.52 -4.58
N GLY A 243 16.03 7.51 -5.43
CA GLY A 243 15.26 6.29 -5.10
C GLY A 243 13.75 6.40 -5.31
N VAL A 244 13.21 7.59 -5.60
CA VAL A 244 11.83 7.74 -6.08
C VAL A 244 11.77 7.32 -7.55
N THR A 245 11.01 6.25 -7.82
CA THR A 245 10.85 5.72 -9.19
C THR A 245 9.70 6.39 -9.90
N SER A 246 8.59 6.58 -9.19
CA SER A 246 7.44 7.34 -9.68
C SER A 246 6.82 8.15 -8.54
N ALA A 247 6.33 9.34 -8.87
CA ALA A 247 5.45 10.10 -8.00
C ALA A 247 4.31 10.66 -8.84
N PHE A 248 3.08 10.47 -8.36
CA PHE A 248 1.88 10.87 -9.07
C PHE A 248 0.88 11.47 -8.09
N ALA A 249 0.59 12.77 -8.27
CA ALA A 249 -0.52 13.41 -7.58
C ALA A 249 -1.83 13.15 -8.34
N GLU A 250 -2.84 12.69 -7.61
CA GLU A 250 -4.21 12.61 -8.12
C GLU A 250 -4.68 14.02 -8.52
N ARG A 251 -5.23 14.15 -9.72
CA ARG A 251 -5.74 15.44 -10.20
C ARG A 251 -7.15 15.65 -9.68
N LEU A 252 -7.28 16.60 -8.75
CA LEU A 252 -8.56 17.00 -8.14
C LEU A 252 -9.38 17.92 -9.06
N THR A 253 -8.78 18.35 -10.16
CA THR A 253 -9.38 19.19 -11.21
C THR A 253 -9.18 18.53 -12.57
N GLY A 254 -9.94 18.98 -13.57
CA GLY A 254 -9.84 18.47 -14.95
C GLY A 254 -10.93 17.47 -15.34
N GLY A 255 -11.94 17.27 -14.49
CA GLY A 255 -13.21 16.67 -14.92
C GLY A 255 -13.89 17.60 -15.92
N ARG A 256 -14.37 17.04 -17.03
CA ARG A 256 -15.06 17.79 -18.09
C ARG A 256 -16.56 17.67 -17.90
N TYR A 257 -17.25 18.80 -17.79
CA TYR A 257 -18.70 18.87 -17.64
C TYR A 257 -19.33 19.61 -18.82
N ILE A 258 -20.51 19.15 -19.23
CA ILE A 258 -21.43 19.93 -20.06
C ILE A 258 -22.50 20.47 -19.11
N ASN A 259 -22.40 21.75 -18.79
CA ASN A 259 -23.33 22.41 -17.89
C ASN A 259 -24.54 22.93 -18.68
N VAL A 260 -25.74 22.58 -18.21
CA VAL A 260 -27.01 23.08 -18.73
C VAL A 260 -27.61 24.03 -17.71
N ASP A 261 -27.30 25.31 -17.86
CA ASP A 261 -27.73 26.36 -16.95
C ASP A 261 -29.13 26.85 -17.33
N ILE A 262 -30.14 26.41 -16.58
CA ILE A 262 -31.55 26.66 -16.89
C ILE A 262 -31.91 28.10 -16.55
N GLN A 263 -32.33 28.84 -17.57
CA GLN A 263 -32.73 30.25 -17.46
C GLN A 263 -34.19 30.31 -17.02
N ARG A 264 -34.41 30.55 -15.72
CA ARG A 264 -35.73 30.46 -15.08
C ARG A 264 -36.76 31.41 -15.71
N ASP A 265 -36.33 32.60 -16.09
CA ASP A 265 -37.12 33.62 -16.79
C ASP A 265 -37.59 33.14 -18.17
N LYS A 266 -36.69 32.52 -18.94
CA LYS A 266 -37.04 31.96 -20.25
C LYS A 266 -37.93 30.74 -20.13
N ALA A 267 -37.60 29.80 -19.24
CA ALA A 267 -38.41 28.61 -18.99
C ALA A 267 -39.84 28.98 -18.56
N ALA A 268 -39.99 29.97 -17.67
CA ALA A 268 -41.28 30.46 -17.23
C ALA A 268 -42.12 31.07 -18.37
N SER A 269 -41.48 31.72 -19.34
CA SER A 269 -42.17 32.28 -20.52
C SER A 269 -42.86 31.22 -21.37
N TYR A 270 -42.40 29.96 -21.28
CA TYR A 270 -43.00 28.81 -21.96
C TYR A 270 -43.78 27.88 -21.01
N GLY A 271 -44.02 28.32 -19.77
CA GLY A 271 -44.75 27.55 -18.76
C GLY A 271 -44.01 26.29 -18.28
N LEU A 272 -42.68 26.25 -18.38
CA LEU A 272 -41.86 25.12 -17.95
C LEU A 272 -41.29 25.34 -16.56
N ASN A 273 -41.41 24.33 -15.69
CA ASN A 273 -40.66 24.30 -14.45
C ASN A 273 -39.23 23.82 -14.70
N ILE A 274 -38.32 24.17 -13.77
CA ILE A 274 -36.93 23.68 -13.78
C ILE A 274 -36.91 22.14 -13.81
N ARG A 275 -37.81 21.50 -13.05
CA ARG A 275 -37.95 20.04 -13.01
C ARG A 275 -38.30 19.44 -14.37
N ASP A 276 -39.13 20.12 -15.16
CA ASP A 276 -39.55 19.63 -16.48
C ASP A 276 -38.34 19.58 -17.44
N VAL A 277 -37.56 20.66 -17.46
CA VAL A 277 -36.32 20.73 -18.25
C VAL A 277 -35.29 19.69 -17.78
N GLN A 278 -35.11 19.53 -16.46
CA GLN A 278 -34.20 18.52 -15.91
C GLN A 278 -34.62 17.08 -16.26
N THR A 279 -35.92 16.79 -16.22
CA THR A 279 -36.46 15.46 -16.56
C THR A 279 -36.21 15.13 -18.04
N ILE A 280 -36.34 16.12 -18.93
CA ILE A 280 -35.99 15.94 -20.34
C ILE A 280 -34.50 15.64 -20.50
N ILE A 281 -33.63 16.36 -19.78
CA ILE A 281 -32.18 16.13 -19.85
C ILE A 281 -31.83 14.73 -19.31
N SER A 282 -32.38 14.31 -18.16
CA SER A 282 -32.06 13.01 -17.53
C SER A 282 -32.52 11.82 -18.39
N THR A 283 -33.70 11.92 -18.98
CA THR A 283 -34.26 10.86 -19.85
C THR A 283 -33.71 10.96 -21.27
N ALA A 284 -33.98 12.04 -22.00
CA ALA A 284 -33.66 12.16 -23.42
C ALA A 284 -32.16 12.16 -23.72
N VAL A 285 -31.35 12.79 -22.86
CA VAL A 285 -29.88 12.84 -23.02
C VAL A 285 -29.19 11.79 -22.15
N GLY A 286 -29.52 11.72 -20.86
CA GLY A 286 -28.87 10.83 -19.89
C GLY A 286 -29.17 9.35 -20.11
N GLY A 287 -30.40 9.01 -20.53
CA GLY A 287 -30.87 7.63 -20.62
C GLY A 287 -31.17 7.01 -19.26
N GLU A 288 -31.73 7.80 -18.34
CA GLU A 288 -32.20 7.33 -17.05
C GLU A 288 -33.18 6.16 -17.20
N ASN A 289 -33.04 5.15 -16.33
CA ASN A 289 -33.93 3.99 -16.33
C ASN A 289 -35.31 4.39 -15.81
N ILE A 290 -36.35 4.07 -16.57
CA ILE A 290 -37.75 4.41 -16.26
C ILE A 290 -38.53 3.24 -15.68
N GLY A 291 -37.97 2.04 -15.70
CA GLY A 291 -38.60 0.82 -15.19
C GLY A 291 -37.72 -0.40 -15.42
N GLU A 292 -38.25 -1.58 -15.13
CA GLU A 292 -37.55 -2.84 -15.35
C GLU A 292 -38.52 -3.89 -15.92
N THR A 293 -38.02 -4.76 -16.81
CA THR A 293 -38.73 -5.98 -17.19
C THR A 293 -38.54 -7.05 -16.12
N VAL A 294 -39.55 -7.90 -15.95
CA VAL A 294 -39.54 -9.03 -15.01
C VAL A 294 -39.51 -10.32 -15.81
N GLU A 295 -38.34 -10.95 -15.88
CA GLU A 295 -38.10 -12.15 -16.69
C GLU A 295 -37.69 -13.31 -15.76
N GLY A 296 -38.68 -13.85 -15.04
CA GLY A 296 -38.46 -14.81 -13.97
C GLY A 296 -37.74 -14.17 -12.78
N LEU A 297 -36.55 -14.69 -12.44
CA LEU A 297 -35.67 -14.13 -11.41
C LEU A 297 -34.84 -12.95 -11.92
N ALA A 298 -34.71 -12.78 -13.25
CA ALA A 298 -33.96 -11.68 -13.83
C ALA A 298 -34.79 -10.38 -13.85
N ARG A 299 -34.07 -9.27 -13.79
CA ARG A 299 -34.60 -7.91 -13.91
C ARG A 299 -33.70 -7.15 -14.89
N TYR A 300 -34.30 -6.52 -15.90
CA TYR A 300 -33.56 -5.73 -16.88
C TYR A 300 -34.08 -4.31 -16.95
N PRO A 301 -33.20 -3.29 -16.93
CA PRO A 301 -33.64 -1.90 -16.97
C PRO A 301 -34.21 -1.53 -18.34
N ILE A 302 -35.28 -0.75 -18.32
CA ILE A 302 -35.88 -0.08 -19.47
C ILE A 302 -35.50 1.39 -19.38
N ASN A 303 -34.93 1.95 -20.44
CA ASN A 303 -34.69 3.40 -20.54
C ASN A 303 -35.27 3.96 -21.84
N ILE A 304 -35.58 5.26 -21.81
CA ILE A 304 -35.96 6.04 -22.99
C ILE A 304 -34.86 7.05 -23.21
N ARG A 305 -34.38 7.15 -24.45
CA ARG A 305 -33.29 8.06 -24.81
C ARG A 305 -33.42 8.49 -26.26
N TYR A 306 -33.04 9.72 -26.56
CA TYR A 306 -32.93 10.16 -27.94
C TYR A 306 -31.79 9.45 -28.70
N PRO A 307 -31.92 9.35 -30.04
CA PRO A 307 -30.85 8.86 -30.90
C PRO A 307 -29.53 9.60 -30.64
N ARG A 308 -28.40 8.91 -30.83
CA ARG A 308 -27.08 9.46 -30.43
C ARG A 308 -26.73 10.71 -31.23
N GLU A 309 -27.14 10.77 -32.49
CA GLU A 309 -26.79 11.78 -33.50
C GLU A 309 -27.33 13.18 -33.15
N ILE A 310 -28.34 13.26 -32.27
CA ILE A 310 -28.92 14.53 -31.82
C ILE A 310 -28.43 14.96 -30.43
N ARG A 311 -27.48 14.23 -29.84
CA ARG A 311 -26.90 14.50 -28.52
C ARG A 311 -25.41 14.17 -28.42
N ASP A 312 -24.72 14.07 -29.55
CA ASP A 312 -23.31 13.67 -29.64
C ASP A 312 -22.33 14.81 -29.38
N SER A 313 -22.80 16.05 -29.45
CA SER A 313 -22.01 17.27 -29.32
C SER A 313 -22.79 18.37 -28.61
N VAL A 314 -22.06 19.36 -28.10
CA VAL A 314 -22.64 20.50 -27.41
C VAL A 314 -23.54 21.32 -28.33
N ASP A 315 -23.19 21.47 -29.60
CA ASP A 315 -24.04 22.17 -30.59
C ASP A 315 -25.35 21.43 -30.84
N ARG A 316 -25.31 20.10 -30.91
CA ARG A 316 -26.54 19.29 -30.99
C ARG A 316 -27.38 19.40 -29.73
N LEU A 317 -26.76 19.42 -28.55
CA LEU A 317 -27.48 19.64 -27.30
C LEU A 317 -28.15 21.01 -27.25
N ARG A 318 -27.55 22.07 -27.81
CA ARG A 318 -28.21 23.39 -27.91
C ARG A 318 -29.48 23.34 -28.76
N GLN A 319 -29.45 22.54 -29.83
CA GLN A 319 -30.57 22.33 -30.76
C GLN A 319 -31.49 21.18 -30.35
N LEU A 320 -31.35 20.64 -29.14
CA LEU A 320 -32.11 19.47 -28.69
C LEU A 320 -33.60 19.81 -28.64
N PRO A 321 -34.47 19.06 -29.35
CA PRO A 321 -35.88 19.37 -29.41
C PRO A 321 -36.59 19.05 -28.09
N ILE A 322 -37.36 20.02 -27.62
CA ILE A 322 -38.20 19.97 -26.41
C ILE A 322 -39.65 20.22 -26.83
N VAL A 323 -40.55 19.38 -26.35
CA VAL A 323 -42.00 19.57 -26.53
C VAL A 323 -42.60 19.98 -25.20
N THR A 324 -43.27 21.13 -25.15
CA THR A 324 -43.95 21.59 -23.94
C THR A 324 -45.29 20.89 -23.77
N ASN A 325 -45.87 20.95 -22.55
CA ASN A 325 -47.22 20.45 -22.29
C ASN A 325 -48.30 21.15 -23.14
N GLN A 326 -48.00 22.35 -23.66
CA GLN A 326 -48.87 23.12 -24.55
C GLN A 326 -48.68 22.75 -26.03
N GLY A 327 -47.84 21.75 -26.35
CA GLY A 327 -47.54 21.31 -27.71
C GLY A 327 -46.57 22.20 -28.48
N GLN A 328 -45.91 23.14 -27.81
CA GLN A 328 -44.91 24.01 -28.46
C GLN A 328 -43.60 23.23 -28.67
N LEU A 329 -43.02 23.40 -29.84
CA LEU A 329 -41.69 22.87 -30.19
C LEU A 329 -40.65 23.93 -29.91
N LEU A 330 -39.78 23.64 -28.94
CA LEU A 330 -38.67 24.48 -28.52
C LEU A 330 -37.35 23.73 -28.73
N VAL A 331 -36.25 24.45 -28.67
CA VAL A 331 -34.92 23.87 -28.51
C VAL A 331 -34.38 24.15 -27.10
N LEU A 332 -33.45 23.32 -26.62
CA LEU A 332 -32.87 23.48 -25.29
C LEU A 332 -32.23 24.88 -25.08
N SER A 333 -31.67 25.49 -26.13
CA SER A 333 -31.12 26.85 -26.06
C SER A 333 -32.16 27.94 -25.80
N ASP A 334 -33.45 27.67 -26.03
CA ASP A 334 -34.52 28.63 -25.76
C ASP A 334 -34.75 28.79 -24.25
N VAL A 335 -34.42 27.77 -23.45
CA VAL A 335 -34.70 27.72 -22.01
C VAL A 335 -33.45 27.53 -21.14
N ALA A 336 -32.31 27.19 -21.72
CA ALA A 336 -31.07 26.95 -20.99
C ALA A 336 -29.82 27.33 -21.78
N LYS A 337 -28.76 27.75 -21.07
CA LYS A 337 -27.43 27.97 -21.64
C LYS A 337 -26.59 26.71 -21.49
N VAL A 338 -26.18 26.12 -22.62
CA VAL A 338 -25.33 24.93 -22.63
C VAL A 338 -23.87 25.32 -22.88
N SER A 339 -23.00 25.00 -21.92
CA SER A 339 -21.57 25.35 -21.95
C SER A 339 -20.68 24.21 -21.45
N ILE A 340 -19.42 24.20 -21.89
CA ILE A 340 -18.41 23.29 -21.37
C ILE A 340 -17.73 23.97 -20.19
N THR A 341 -17.64 23.27 -19.07
CA THR A 341 -16.99 23.77 -17.86
C THR A 341 -16.08 22.70 -17.28
N ASP A 342 -14.98 23.13 -16.67
CA ASP A 342 -14.12 22.24 -15.90
C ASP A 342 -14.63 22.13 -14.46
N GLY A 343 -14.52 20.94 -13.89
CA GLY A 343 -14.94 20.64 -12.52
C GLY A 343 -14.11 19.53 -11.91
N PRO A 344 -14.37 19.19 -10.64
CA PRO A 344 -13.69 18.09 -9.98
C PRO A 344 -14.15 16.74 -10.54
N PRO A 345 -13.26 15.87 -11.02
CA PRO A 345 -13.65 14.56 -11.56
C PRO A 345 -14.16 13.61 -10.46
N MET A 346 -13.61 13.74 -9.25
CA MET A 346 -14.00 13.00 -8.07
C MET A 346 -13.69 13.86 -6.83
N LEU A 347 -14.59 13.85 -5.85
CA LEU A 347 -14.35 14.46 -4.55
C LEU A 347 -13.91 13.38 -3.58
N ARG A 348 -12.68 13.52 -3.06
CA ARG A 348 -12.16 12.64 -2.02
C ARG A 348 -12.16 13.39 -0.70
N SER A 349 -12.59 12.71 0.35
CA SER A 349 -12.57 13.23 1.70
C SER A 349 -12.05 12.20 2.69
N GLU A 350 -11.41 12.71 3.74
CA GLU A 350 -10.93 11.92 4.87
C GLU A 350 -11.25 12.69 6.15
N ASN A 351 -11.91 12.01 7.11
CA ASN A 351 -12.38 12.64 8.36
C ASN A 351 -13.14 13.96 8.13
N ALA A 352 -14.04 13.96 7.14
CA ALA A 352 -14.86 15.11 6.72
C ALA A 352 -14.09 16.32 6.17
N ARG A 353 -12.81 16.17 5.82
CA ARG A 353 -12.01 17.20 5.13
C ARG A 353 -11.70 16.76 3.70
N LEU A 354 -11.63 17.70 2.75
CA LEU A 354 -11.22 17.37 1.39
C LEU A 354 -9.74 16.97 1.39
N ALA A 355 -9.42 15.96 0.58
CA ALA A 355 -8.11 15.33 0.58
C ALA A 355 -7.57 15.14 -0.83
N GLY A 356 -6.30 15.47 -1.04
CA GLY A 356 -5.53 15.15 -2.24
C GLY A 356 -4.42 14.18 -1.91
N PHE A 357 -4.29 13.10 -2.69
CA PHE A 357 -3.29 12.06 -2.47
C PHE A 357 -2.17 12.14 -3.50
N VAL A 358 -0.93 12.01 -3.04
CA VAL A 358 0.25 11.82 -3.88
C VAL A 358 0.77 10.41 -3.62
N TYR A 359 0.76 9.57 -4.65
CA TYR A 359 1.28 8.21 -4.61
C TYR A 359 2.75 8.23 -4.99
N ILE A 360 3.61 7.67 -4.15
CA ILE A 360 5.06 7.67 -4.34
C ILE A 360 5.55 6.23 -4.27
N ASP A 361 6.24 5.81 -5.31
CA ASP A 361 6.87 4.50 -5.40
C ASP A 361 8.39 4.62 -5.24
N LEU A 362 8.96 3.68 -4.49
CA LEU A 362 10.37 3.64 -4.13
C LEU A 362 10.99 2.34 -4.65
N HIS A 363 12.19 2.42 -5.22
CA HIS A 363 12.92 1.24 -5.66
C HIS A 363 14.39 1.34 -5.25
N ASN A 364 14.96 0.21 -4.79
CA ASN A 364 16.34 0.10 -4.31
C ASN A 364 16.71 1.13 -3.23
N ARG A 365 15.74 1.54 -2.42
CA ARG A 365 15.94 2.50 -1.32
C ARG A 365 15.04 2.15 -0.15
N ASP A 366 15.57 2.33 1.06
CA ASP A 366 14.85 2.06 2.29
C ASP A 366 13.73 3.09 2.53
N LEU A 367 12.63 2.62 3.10
CA LEU A 367 11.41 3.41 3.29
C LEU A 367 11.63 4.59 4.24
N GLY A 368 12.26 4.35 5.40
CA GLY A 368 12.35 5.37 6.44
C GLY A 368 13.30 6.52 6.10
N SER A 369 14.50 6.24 5.58
CA SER A 369 15.41 7.32 5.17
C SER A 369 14.89 8.07 3.96
N ALA A 370 14.23 7.40 3.00
CA ALA A 370 13.58 8.08 1.89
C ALA A 370 12.50 9.05 2.38
N VAL A 371 11.61 8.62 3.27
CA VAL A 371 10.55 9.49 3.81
C VAL A 371 11.11 10.66 4.61
N GLN A 372 12.15 10.45 5.42
CA GLN A 372 12.79 11.55 6.16
C GLN A 372 13.41 12.60 5.23
N GLU A 373 14.07 12.18 4.15
CA GLU A 373 14.60 13.11 3.16
C GLU A 373 13.47 13.84 2.44
N MET A 374 12.42 13.12 2.00
CA MET A 374 11.25 13.72 1.35
C MET A 374 10.57 14.74 2.27
N GLN A 375 10.39 14.42 3.56
CA GLN A 375 9.87 15.34 4.57
C GLN A 375 10.72 16.61 4.68
N ALA A 376 12.04 16.47 4.74
CA ALA A 376 12.96 17.60 4.84
C ALA A 376 12.92 18.51 3.60
N VAL A 377 12.82 17.93 2.40
CA VAL A 377 12.75 18.69 1.15
C VAL A 377 11.39 19.37 1.01
N VAL A 378 10.29 18.67 1.29
CA VAL A 378 8.92 19.22 1.24
C VAL A 378 8.76 20.35 2.24
N ALA A 379 9.25 20.20 3.49
CA ALA A 379 9.17 21.25 4.51
C ALA A 379 9.96 22.53 4.13
N LYS A 380 11.00 22.42 3.31
CA LYS A 380 11.80 23.56 2.85
C LYS A 380 11.19 24.27 1.63
N GLN A 381 10.63 23.51 0.70
CA GLN A 381 10.22 24.03 -0.61
C GLN A 381 8.72 24.36 -0.65
N VAL A 382 7.87 23.58 0.01
CA VAL A 382 6.41 23.71 -0.06
C VAL A 382 5.91 24.54 1.11
N LYS A 383 5.39 25.75 0.82
CA LYS A 383 4.80 26.63 1.84
C LYS A 383 3.34 26.27 2.06
N LEU A 384 2.99 25.87 3.29
CA LEU A 384 1.62 25.53 3.64
C LEU A 384 0.79 26.76 4.04
N PRO A 385 -0.35 27.02 3.38
CA PRO A 385 -1.32 28.01 3.84
C PRO A 385 -1.96 27.59 5.16
N ALA A 386 -2.50 28.56 5.90
CA ALA A 386 -3.26 28.28 7.12
C ALA A 386 -4.48 27.40 6.81
N GLY A 387 -4.78 26.43 7.68
CA GLY A 387 -5.89 25.49 7.50
C GLY A 387 -5.56 24.25 6.65
N TYR A 388 -4.34 24.15 6.12
CA TYR A 388 -3.87 22.99 5.35
C TYR A 388 -2.94 22.11 6.18
N ALA A 389 -3.01 20.80 5.95
CA ALA A 389 -2.13 19.84 6.61
C ALA A 389 -1.55 18.85 5.60
N ILE A 390 -0.31 18.45 5.82
CA ILE A 390 0.36 17.37 5.09
C ILE A 390 0.55 16.21 6.05
N GLU A 391 0.06 15.04 5.68
CA GLU A 391 0.23 13.80 6.43
C GLU A 391 0.96 12.77 5.56
N TRP A 392 1.94 12.09 6.14
CA TRP A 392 2.69 11.01 5.49
C TRP A 392 2.06 9.69 5.91
N SER A 393 1.56 8.94 4.93
CA SER A 393 0.82 7.69 5.14
C SER A 393 1.36 6.58 4.23
N GLY A 394 0.64 5.46 4.13
CA GLY A 394 1.14 4.21 3.58
C GLY A 394 1.88 3.40 4.66
N GLN A 395 2.89 2.63 4.26
CA GLN A 395 3.60 1.74 5.18
C GLN A 395 4.42 2.48 6.24
N TYR A 396 4.82 3.72 5.95
CA TYR A 396 5.57 4.56 6.87
C TYR A 396 4.77 4.84 8.17
N GLU A 397 3.45 5.01 8.07
CA GLU A 397 2.60 5.26 9.23
C GLU A 397 2.64 4.08 10.23
N PHE A 398 2.58 2.85 9.72
CA PHE A 398 2.67 1.65 10.55
C PHE A 398 4.07 1.47 11.14
N MET A 399 5.11 1.78 10.37
CA MET A 399 6.49 1.73 10.86
C MET A 399 6.69 2.72 12.01
N GLU A 400 6.22 3.96 11.89
CA GLU A 400 6.34 4.96 12.95
C GLU A 400 5.53 4.56 14.20
N ARG A 401 4.30 4.05 14.02
CA ARG A 401 3.47 3.53 15.12
C ARG A 401 4.14 2.35 15.82
N ALA A 402 4.70 1.41 15.07
CA ALA A 402 5.41 0.25 15.61
C ALA A 402 6.66 0.69 16.40
N LYS A 403 7.44 1.63 15.85
CA LYS A 403 8.62 2.21 16.51
C LYS A 403 8.25 2.87 17.84
N GLN A 404 7.23 3.73 17.85
CA GLN A 404 6.75 4.37 19.08
C GLN A 404 6.31 3.36 20.14
N LYS A 405 5.68 2.25 19.74
CA LYS A 405 5.29 1.19 20.69
C LYS A 405 6.51 0.42 21.21
N LEU A 406 7.46 0.06 20.34
CA LEU A 406 8.68 -0.64 20.72
C LEU A 406 9.52 0.15 21.74
N MET A 407 9.50 1.49 21.68
CA MET A 407 10.17 2.35 22.66
C MET A 407 9.74 2.09 24.11
N TYR A 408 8.50 1.66 24.35
CA TYR A 408 8.02 1.33 25.70
C TYR A 408 8.05 -0.18 25.98
N VAL A 409 7.80 -1.02 24.96
CA VAL A 409 7.80 -2.48 25.12
C VAL A 409 9.19 -3.01 25.42
N VAL A 410 10.24 -2.51 24.76
CA VAL A 410 11.61 -2.99 24.98
C VAL A 410 12.04 -2.79 26.44
N PRO A 411 11.97 -1.58 27.05
CA PRO A 411 12.28 -1.40 28.47
C PRO A 411 11.47 -2.30 29.40
N LEU A 412 10.17 -2.46 29.14
CA LEU A 412 9.30 -3.33 29.94
C LEU A 412 9.76 -4.80 29.87
N THR A 413 10.09 -5.30 28.69
CA THR A 413 10.61 -6.67 28.54
C THR A 413 11.95 -6.87 29.23
N LEU A 414 12.87 -5.90 29.13
CA LEU A 414 14.15 -5.94 29.85
C LEU A 414 13.94 -5.97 31.37
N LEU A 415 12.98 -5.19 31.88
CA LEU A 415 12.62 -5.19 33.29
C LEU A 415 12.07 -6.55 33.74
N ILE A 416 11.16 -7.16 32.96
CA ILE A 416 10.59 -8.47 33.27
C ILE A 416 11.69 -9.54 33.29
N ILE A 417 12.60 -9.54 32.31
CA ILE A 417 13.72 -10.48 32.26
C ILE A 417 14.64 -10.27 33.47
N PHE A 418 14.96 -9.02 33.81
CA PHE A 418 15.77 -8.71 34.99
C PHE A 418 15.14 -9.25 36.28
N VAL A 419 13.84 -9.07 36.47
CA VAL A 419 13.11 -9.59 37.64
C VAL A 419 13.14 -11.11 37.68
N LEU A 420 12.94 -11.80 36.55
CA LEU A 420 13.02 -13.27 36.49
C LEU A 420 14.43 -13.79 36.83
N LEU A 421 15.47 -13.13 36.32
CA LEU A 421 16.86 -13.47 36.65
C LEU A 421 17.15 -13.20 38.13
N TYR A 422 16.71 -12.06 38.65
CA TYR A 422 16.85 -11.74 40.07
C TYR A 422 16.15 -12.77 40.97
N LEU A 423 14.95 -13.23 40.62
CA LEU A 423 14.25 -14.29 41.35
C LEU A 423 14.97 -15.64 41.30
N THR A 424 15.71 -15.91 40.23
CA THR A 424 16.42 -17.18 40.03
C THR A 424 17.75 -17.22 40.80
N PHE A 425 18.51 -16.11 40.76
CA PHE A 425 19.86 -16.03 41.37
C PHE A 425 19.87 -15.37 42.75
N ASN A 426 18.80 -14.65 43.12
CA ASN A 426 18.69 -13.84 44.34
C ASN A 426 19.87 -12.85 44.53
N ASN A 427 20.53 -12.46 43.44
CA ASN A 427 21.70 -11.58 43.43
C ASN A 427 21.58 -10.57 42.28
N MET A 428 21.56 -9.27 42.63
CA MET A 428 21.44 -8.18 41.65
C MET A 428 22.65 -8.11 40.71
N VAL A 429 23.85 -8.45 41.20
CA VAL A 429 25.09 -8.37 40.41
C VAL A 429 25.07 -9.44 39.31
N GLU A 430 24.74 -10.68 39.66
CA GLU A 430 24.65 -11.79 38.70
C GLU A 430 23.58 -11.55 37.64
N ALA A 431 22.38 -11.09 38.04
CA ALA A 431 21.32 -10.74 37.11
C ALA A 431 21.76 -9.61 36.15
N SER A 432 22.47 -8.59 36.64
CA SER A 432 22.98 -7.49 35.83
C SER A 432 24.06 -7.95 34.85
N VAL A 433 24.97 -8.83 35.28
CA VAL A 433 26.02 -9.39 34.42
C VAL A 433 25.39 -10.19 33.26
N ILE A 434 24.35 -10.99 33.53
CA ILE A 434 23.63 -11.73 32.48
C ILE A 434 22.91 -10.77 31.53
N MET A 435 22.24 -9.72 32.06
CA MET A 435 21.60 -8.70 31.20
C MET A 435 22.60 -7.99 30.30
N LEU A 436 23.82 -7.74 30.77
CA LEU A 436 24.91 -7.17 29.98
C LEU A 436 25.42 -8.08 28.86
N THR A 437 25.05 -9.36 28.83
CA THR A 437 25.35 -10.24 27.69
C THR A 437 24.40 -10.02 26.50
N LEU A 438 23.21 -9.44 26.72
CA LEU A 438 22.20 -9.26 25.67
C LEU A 438 22.66 -8.35 24.51
N PRO A 439 23.36 -7.21 24.74
CA PRO A 439 23.92 -6.40 23.66
C PRO A 439 24.87 -7.18 22.74
N PHE A 440 25.58 -8.19 23.24
CA PHE A 440 26.45 -9.06 22.42
C PHE A 440 25.66 -10.06 21.57
N ALA A 441 24.43 -10.41 21.96
CA ALA A 441 23.55 -11.17 21.08
C ALA A 441 23.04 -10.28 19.94
N LEU A 442 22.76 -9.00 20.22
CA LEU A 442 22.35 -8.03 19.19
C LEU A 442 23.44 -7.80 18.14
N THR A 443 24.72 -7.80 18.53
CA THR A 443 25.84 -7.63 17.59
C THR A 443 25.97 -8.76 16.58
N GLY A 444 25.45 -9.95 16.89
CA GLY A 444 25.41 -11.06 15.93
C GLY A 444 24.20 -11.03 14.99
N GLY A 445 23.17 -10.25 15.33
CA GLY A 445 21.97 -10.09 14.52
C GLY A 445 22.00 -8.86 13.60
N ILE A 446 22.81 -7.86 13.95
CA ILE A 446 23.18 -6.70 13.13
C ILE A 446 24.34 -7.11 12.22
#